data_AF-A0A3D1XT46-F1
#
_entry.id   AF-A0A3D1XT46-F1
#
_cell.length_a   1.000
_cell.length_b   1.000
_cell.length_c   1.000
_cell.angle_alpha   90.00
_cell.angle_beta   90.00
_cell.angle_gamma   90.00
#
_symmetry.space_group_name_H-M   'P 1'
#
loop_
_entity.id
_entity.type
_entity.pdbx_description
1 polymer ?
#
loop_
_entity_poly.entity_id
_entity_poly.type
_entity_poly.pdbx_seq_one_letter_code
_entity_poly.pdbx_strand_id
1 'polypeptide(L)'
;MLQKLQNLLTLYKIIKARGNRELIRHSRKQLIEFIFCKNDLNPKSFFQAMFYWFNMLKGLDVLVWRLETFGFLYSPNLNDEEKKKLNQYL
;
A
#
# COMPACT_ATOMS: atom_id res chain seq x y z
N MET A 1 7.88 10.94 -17.22
CA MET A 1 7.08 11.37 -16.04
C MET A 1 5.61 11.03 -16.18
N LEU A 2 5.02 11.20 -17.38
CA LEU A 2 3.62 10.86 -17.66
C LEU A 2 3.24 9.41 -17.26
N GLN A 3 4.10 8.43 -17.55
CA GLN A 3 3.87 7.02 -17.19
C GLN A 3 3.85 6.79 -15.68
N LYS A 4 4.66 7.50 -14.89
CA LYS A 4 4.60 7.43 -13.42
C LYS A 4 3.26 7.99 -12.90
N LEU A 5 2.74 9.04 -13.55
CA LEU A 5 1.45 9.64 -13.21
C LEU A 5 0.30 8.68 -13.55
N GLN A 6 0.34 8.03 -14.71
CA GLN A 6 -0.61 6.99 -15.08
C GLN A 6 -0.55 5.82 -14.09
N ASN A 7 0.64 5.37 -13.71
CA ASN A 7 0.81 4.31 -12.72
C ASN A 7 0.29 4.71 -11.34
N LEU A 8 0.41 5.98 -10.95
CA LEU A 8 -0.20 6.52 -9.72
C LEU A 8 -1.73 6.43 -9.79
N LEU A 9 -2.33 6.82 -10.91
CA LEU A 9 -3.79 6.74 -11.10
C LEU A 9 -4.26 5.28 -11.11
N THR A 10 -3.51 4.38 -11.74
CA THR A 10 -3.79 2.94 -11.74
C THR A 10 -3.70 2.36 -10.33
N LEU A 11 -2.65 2.71 -9.58
CA LEU A 11 -2.49 2.32 -8.18
C LEU A 11 -3.66 2.81 -7.34
N TYR A 12 -4.07 4.07 -7.51
CA TYR A 12 -5.21 4.63 -6.80
C TYR A 12 -6.50 3.86 -7.10
N LYS A 13 -6.75 3.51 -8.37
CA LYS A 13 -7.90 2.67 -8.76
C LYS A 13 -7.83 1.28 -8.11
N ILE A 14 -6.65 0.65 -8.08
CA ILE A 14 -6.43 -0.66 -7.44
C ILE A 14 -6.73 -0.59 -5.93
N ILE A 15 -6.18 0.42 -5.24
CA ILE A 15 -6.42 0.62 -3.80
C ILE A 15 -7.90 0.90 -3.53
N LYS A 16 -8.57 1.70 -4.38
CA LYS A 16 -10.00 1.97 -4.23
C LYS A 16 -10.85 0.70 -4.41
N ALA A 17 -10.46 -0.18 -5.33
CA ALA A 17 -11.21 -1.39 -5.65
C ALA A 17 -10.93 -2.56 -4.68
N ARG A 18 -9.66 -2.77 -4.30
CA ARG A 18 -9.21 -3.95 -3.53
C ARG A 18 -8.63 -3.60 -2.16
N GLY A 19 -8.65 -2.34 -1.75
CA GLY A 19 -8.07 -1.90 -0.49
C GLY A 19 -8.75 -2.51 0.72
N ASN A 20 -7.96 -3.11 1.61
CA ASN A 20 -8.41 -3.56 2.91
C ASN A 20 -8.51 -2.36 3.87
N ARG A 21 -9.67 -1.69 3.86
CA ARG A 21 -9.90 -0.49 4.68
C ARG A 21 -9.87 -0.77 6.18
N GLU A 22 -10.30 -1.95 6.62
CA GLU A 22 -10.29 -2.35 8.03
C GLU A 22 -8.85 -2.43 8.55
N LEU A 23 -7.97 -3.14 7.83
CA LEU A 23 -6.56 -3.22 8.18
C LEU A 23 -5.86 -1.87 8.09
N ILE A 24 -6.15 -1.06 7.07
CA ILE A 24 -5.58 0.29 6.94
C ILE A 24 -6.00 1.17 8.12
N ARG A 25 -7.25 1.05 8.60
CA ARG A 25 -7.75 1.81 9.74
C ARG A 25 -7.08 1.36 11.03
N HIS A 26 -7.00 0.05 11.27
CA HIS A 26 -6.39 -0.53 12.46
C HIS A 26 -4.87 -0.27 12.51
N SER A 27 -4.18 -0.48 11.39
CA SER A 27 -2.73 -0.37 11.27
C SER A 27 -2.27 1.02 10.79
N ARG A 28 -3.09 2.06 10.94
CA ARG A 28 -2.83 3.40 10.40
C ARG A 28 -1.50 3.96 10.86
N LYS A 29 -1.13 3.74 12.14
CA LYS A 29 0.14 4.23 12.71
C LYS A 29 1.35 3.53 12.07
N GLN A 30 1.31 2.20 11.96
CA GLN A 30 2.36 1.42 11.30
C GLN A 30 2.46 1.73 9.80
N LEU A 31 1.33 1.93 9.13
CA LEU A 31 1.28 2.31 7.72
C LEU A 31 1.91 3.69 7.50
N ILE A 32 1.64 4.64 8.38
CA ILE A 32 2.26 5.97 8.37
C ILE A 32 3.77 5.84 8.58
N GLU A 33 4.22 5.10 9.59
CA GLU A 33 5.65 4.87 9.85
C GLU A 33 6.36 4.20 8.67
N PHE A 34 5.71 3.20 8.05
CA PHE A 34 6.19 2.50 6.87
C PHE A 34 6.27 3.40 5.63
N ILE A 35 5.19 4.15 5.33
CA ILE A 35 5.13 5.08 4.19
C ILE A 35 6.17 6.17 4.35
N PHE A 36 6.34 6.70 5.56
CA PHE A 36 7.33 7.72 5.84
C PHE A 36 8.75 7.17 6.03
N CYS A 37 8.94 5.85 5.89
CA CYS A 37 10.21 5.18 6.16
C CYS A 37 10.82 5.65 7.49
N LYS A 38 9.97 5.88 8.50
CA LYS A 38 10.37 6.21 9.87
C LYS A 38 10.73 4.91 10.59
N ASN A 39 11.76 4.24 10.10
CA ASN A 39 12.42 3.17 10.83
C ASN A 39 13.62 3.78 11.57
N ASP A 40 13.87 3.31 12.79
CA ASP A 40 14.97 3.78 13.64
C ASP A 40 16.36 3.67 12.98
N LEU A 41 16.49 2.87 11.92
CA LEU A 41 17.76 2.62 11.22
C LEU A 41 18.16 3.70 10.21
N ASN A 42 17.22 4.46 9.61
CA ASN A 42 17.56 5.54 8.68
C ASN A 42 16.34 6.45 8.40
N PRO A 43 16.06 7.45 9.24
CA PRO A 43 14.89 8.31 9.07
C PRO A 43 15.01 9.12 7.78
N LYS A 44 14.13 8.86 6.82
CA LYS A 44 14.02 9.69 5.60
C LYS A 44 13.09 10.86 5.87
N SER A 45 13.41 12.02 5.29
CA SER A 45 12.49 13.15 5.31
C SER A 45 11.24 12.84 4.50
N PHE A 46 10.12 13.49 4.83
CA PHE A 46 8.83 13.34 4.15
C PHE A 46 8.97 13.35 2.62
N PHE A 47 9.73 14.32 2.08
CA PHE A 47 9.94 14.46 0.64
C PHE A 47 10.78 13.33 0.04
N GLN A 48 11.78 12.81 0.77
CA GLN A 48 12.59 11.68 0.31
C GLN A 48 11.78 10.39 0.28
N ALA A 49 10.92 10.16 1.27
CA ALA A 49 10.01 9.01 1.28
C ALA A 49 9.01 9.10 0.11
N MET A 50 8.40 10.27 -0.10
CA MET A 50 7.52 10.51 -1.25
C MET A 50 8.22 10.29 -2.59
N PHE A 51 9.47 10.76 -2.73
CA PHE A 51 10.26 10.54 -3.95
C PHE A 51 10.65 9.06 -4.15
N TYR A 52 10.95 8.35 -3.07
CA TYR A 52 11.20 6.91 -3.08
C TYR A 52 9.97 6.14 -3.60
N TRP A 53 8.79 6.41 -3.06
CA TRP A 53 7.54 5.82 -3.54
C TRP A 53 7.23 6.21 -4.99
N PHE A 54 7.47 7.47 -5.36
CA PHE A 54 7.29 7.95 -6.74
C PHE A 54 8.26 7.29 -7.73
N ASN A 55 9.44 6.88 -7.29
CA ASN A 55 10.36 6.08 -8.10
C ASN A 55 9.94 4.62 -8.19
N MET A 56 9.42 4.05 -7.12
CA MET A 56 8.83 2.70 -7.11
C MET A 56 7.63 2.58 -8.06
N LEU A 57 6.93 3.66 -8.38
CA LEU A 57 5.87 3.67 -9.42
C LEU A 57 6.38 3.29 -10.83
N LYS A 58 7.70 3.26 -11.09
CA LYS A 58 8.22 2.64 -12.33
C LYS A 58 7.95 1.13 -12.38
N GLY A 59 7.95 0.45 -11.22
CA GLY A 59 7.60 -0.96 -11.06
C GLY A 59 6.28 -1.09 -10.30
N LEU A 60 5.19 -0.61 -10.91
CA LEU A 60 3.85 -0.63 -10.31
C LEU A 60 3.48 -2.01 -9.78
N ASP A 61 3.80 -3.07 -10.52
CA ASP A 61 3.51 -4.46 -10.14
C ASP A 61 4.20 -4.85 -8.83
N VAL A 62 5.45 -4.44 -8.64
CA VAL A 62 6.21 -4.68 -7.40
C VAL A 62 5.57 -3.94 -6.22
N LEU A 63 5.06 -2.73 -6.46
CA LEU A 63 4.41 -1.94 -5.42
C LEU A 63 3.04 -2.54 -5.07
N VAL A 64 2.26 -2.97 -6.06
CA VAL A 64 1.00 -3.69 -5.86
C VAL A 64 1.24 -4.99 -5.09
N TRP A 65 2.21 -5.79 -5.52
CA TRP A 65 2.58 -7.04 -4.85
C TRP A 65 3.01 -6.82 -3.39
N ARG A 66 3.77 -5.76 -3.11
CA ARG A 66 4.10 -5.39 -1.72
C ARG A 66 2.84 -5.08 -0.91
N LEU A 67 1.94 -4.26 -1.44
CA LEU A 67 0.70 -3.90 -0.75
C LEU A 67 -0.22 -5.11 -0.53
N GLU A 68 -0.24 -6.07 -1.47
CA GLU A 68 -0.93 -7.36 -1.32
C GLU A 68 -0.26 -8.22 -0.24
N THR A 69 1.08 -8.30 -0.23
CA THR A 69 1.85 -9.08 0.77
C THR A 69 1.64 -8.53 2.18
N PHE A 70 1.57 -7.21 2.35
CA PHE A 70 1.25 -6.58 3.64
C PHE A 70 -0.23 -6.66 4.01
N GLY A 71 -1.10 -7.19 3.14
CA GLY A 71 -2.54 -7.31 3.38
C GLY A 71 -3.33 -6.02 3.21
N PHE A 72 -2.70 -4.92 2.78
CA PHE A 72 -3.37 -3.64 2.50
C PHE A 72 -4.22 -3.70 1.22
N LEU A 73 -3.90 -4.62 0.31
CA LEU A 73 -4.75 -5.00 -0.81
C LEU A 73 -5.21 -6.44 -0.64
N TYR A 74 -6.50 -6.69 -0.85
CA TYR A 74 -7.00 -8.04 -1.01
C TYR A 74 -6.52 -8.62 -2.35
N SER A 75 -6.08 -9.87 -2.30
CA SER A 75 -5.91 -10.71 -3.49
C SER A 75 -7.18 -10.68 -4.35
N PRO A 76 -7.07 -10.60 -5.68
CA PRO A 76 -8.25 -10.49 -6.55
C PRO A 76 -9.18 -11.72 -6.47
N ASN A 77 -8.67 -12.84 -5.94
CA ASN A 77 -9.40 -14.10 -5.84
C ASN A 77 -10.11 -14.31 -4.49
N LEU A 78 -10.02 -13.36 -3.56
CA LEU A 78 -10.63 -13.50 -2.23
C LEU A 78 -12.13 -13.24 -2.27
N ASN A 79 -12.90 -14.17 -1.73
CA ASN A 79 -14.33 -14.01 -1.53
C ASN A 79 -14.62 -13.16 -0.27
N ASP A 80 -15.85 -12.62 -0.16
CA ASP A 80 -16.21 -11.70 0.93
C ASP A 80 -16.17 -12.35 2.32
N GLU A 81 -16.43 -13.66 2.42
CA GLU A 81 -16.25 -14.42 3.66
C GLU A 81 -14.78 -14.54 4.07
N GLU A 82 -13.88 -14.75 3.11
CA GLU A 82 -12.45 -14.87 3.37
C GLU A 82 -11.85 -13.52 3.77
N LYS A 83 -12.33 -12.42 3.17
CA LYS A 83 -11.99 -11.05 3.59
C LYS A 83 -12.40 -10.80 5.05
N LYS A 84 -13.60 -11.27 5.45
CA LYS A 84 -14.04 -11.17 6.84
C LYS A 84 -13.19 -12.01 7.80
N LYS A 85 -12.82 -13.24 7.40
CA LYS A 85 -11.90 -14.09 8.19
C LYS A 85 -10.53 -13.47 8.36
N LEU A 86 -9.96 -12.86 7.31
CA LEU A 86 -8.65 -12.18 7.38
C LEU A 86 -8.63 -11.03 8.38
N ASN A 87 -9.76 -10.34 8.54
CA ASN A 87 -9.89 -9.24 9.49
C ASN A 87 -10.49 -9.63 10.84
N GLN A 88 -10.70 -10.94 11.10
CA GLN A 88 -11.37 -11.39 12.32
C GLN A 88 -10.58 -11.09 13.60
N TYR A 89 -9.27 -10.90 13.48
CA TYR A 89 -8.35 -10.64 14.60
C TYR A 89 -7.76 -9.22 14.58
N LEU A 90 -8.30 -8.33 13.74
CA LEU A 90 -8.00 -6.90 13.70
C LEU A 90 -9.01 -6.12 14.54
#